data_AF-Q8SVM0-F1
#
_entry.id   AF-Q8SVM0-F1
#
_cell.length_a   1.000
_cell.length_b   1.000
_cell.length_c   1.000
_cell.angle_alpha   90.00
_cell.angle_beta   90.00
_cell.angle_gamma   90.00
#
_symmetry.space_group_name_H-M   'P 1'
#
loop_
_entity.id
_entity.type
_entity.pdbx_description
1 polymer ?
#
loop_
_entity_poly.entity_id
_entity_poly.type
_entity_poly.pdbx_seq_one_letter_code
_entity_poly.pdbx_strand_id
1 'polypeptide(L)'
;MEFSQLSRMNEKIQELYSAMLAVMPLERMDEDPFDYFRNETDHIVETMETVLRDVGNRKLEMQQEIDALVSEMRKNCADIEVPMPSVPDLCNLSVVREYVKNESGRIMVLKKGIEGRMETVIEEIEQIKGEIFDIGMEDIRCTELMPMKGEDCVSVVNLRELEVYRDSLRNKREGMERSRDRLYGELCVFLSQLSKEDTEVRIDQKIFVLEGLHKKYKEEVERKDLEFRGLEAEIRRREGYLGMPYKEIEMDLSDENMALMRKYGEHLRREQERQLDEIYEKKRCLLRSLLDVFGEDMKDYKRTEEDIEEMSRTIERLESKKDLFLSIRSLMEKRAGLVDKMNEFEKIASDPKRLFRSSLQLLSEEKFRNSAYPNLIRVEEAIFKLLDEYEDRFGKLLKDGVDFKESLRKEVENRIVNKTVFISRFDSPSRKKR
;
A
#
# COMPACT_ATOMS: atom_id res chain seq x y z
N MET A 1 87.91 5.23 -43.91
CA MET A 1 88.67 4.97 -45.15
C MET A 1 88.26 6.01 -46.21
N GLU A 2 88.27 7.31 -45.88
CA GLU A 2 87.62 8.36 -46.70
C GLU A 2 88.51 9.57 -47.05
N PHE A 3 89.71 9.70 -46.47
CA PHE A 3 90.65 10.75 -46.87
C PHE A 3 91.19 10.61 -48.30
N SER A 4 90.90 9.49 -48.98
CA SER A 4 91.45 9.16 -50.30
C SER A 4 91.05 10.13 -51.42
N GLN A 5 89.83 10.66 -51.42
CA GLN A 5 89.35 11.49 -52.53
C GLN A 5 89.79 12.95 -52.42
N LEU A 6 89.75 13.52 -51.22
CA LEU A 6 90.26 14.88 -50.97
C LEU A 6 91.78 14.94 -51.16
N SER A 7 92.52 13.96 -50.63
CA SER A 7 93.95 13.84 -50.88
C SER A 7 94.24 13.69 -52.38
N ARG A 8 93.46 12.89 -53.10
CA ARG A 8 93.59 12.74 -54.56
C ARG A 8 93.27 14.02 -55.32
N MET A 9 92.26 14.80 -54.91
CA MET A 9 91.98 16.12 -55.51
C MET A 9 93.14 17.08 -55.28
N ASN A 10 93.65 17.16 -54.05
CA ASN A 10 94.81 18.00 -53.73
C ASN A 10 96.05 17.57 -54.52
N GLU A 11 96.33 16.27 -54.61
CA GLU A 11 97.41 15.72 -55.44
C GLU A 11 97.26 16.13 -56.91
N LYS A 12 96.05 16.05 -57.48
CA LYS A 12 95.80 16.46 -58.86
C LYS A 12 95.93 17.96 -59.10
N ILE A 13 95.55 18.79 -58.12
CA ILE A 13 95.80 20.24 -58.19
C ILE A 13 97.31 20.53 -58.16
N GLN A 14 98.08 19.81 -57.35
CA GLN A 14 99.55 19.97 -57.29
C GLN A 14 100.26 19.47 -58.56
N GLU A 15 99.81 18.35 -59.13
CA GLU A 15 100.27 17.86 -60.44
C GLU A 15 99.99 18.89 -61.54
N LEU A 16 98.79 19.48 -61.54
CA LEU A 16 98.40 20.53 -62.50
C LEU A 16 99.31 21.77 -62.36
N TYR A 17 99.52 22.24 -61.13
CA TYR A 17 100.39 23.39 -60.86
C TYR A 17 101.84 23.15 -61.33
N SER A 18 102.38 21.96 -61.07
CA SER A 18 103.71 21.56 -61.52
C SER A 18 103.81 21.49 -63.04
N ALA A 19 102.77 20.99 -63.71
CA ALA A 19 102.70 20.94 -65.17
C ALA A 19 102.61 22.34 -65.78
N MET A 20 101.80 23.24 -65.21
CA MET A 20 101.69 24.65 -65.62
C MET A 20 103.04 25.36 -65.50
N LEU A 21 103.77 25.19 -64.39
CA LEU A 21 105.13 25.74 -64.23
C LEU A 21 106.09 25.23 -65.30
N ALA A 22 105.97 23.96 -65.70
CA ALA A 22 106.86 23.35 -66.69
C ALA A 22 106.62 23.87 -68.13
N VAL A 23 105.41 24.35 -68.45
CA VAL A 23 105.05 24.87 -69.78
C VAL A 23 104.98 26.40 -69.86
N MET A 24 105.17 27.09 -68.74
CA MET A 24 105.15 28.55 -68.66
C MET A 24 106.40 29.17 -69.33
N PRO A 25 106.26 30.24 -70.14
CA PRO A 25 107.40 30.95 -70.70
C PRO A 25 108.24 31.66 -69.63
N LEU A 26 109.57 31.68 -69.80
CA LEU A 26 110.51 32.28 -68.84
C LEU A 26 110.25 33.77 -68.60
N GLU A 27 109.69 34.47 -69.60
CA GLU A 27 109.37 35.90 -69.55
C GLU A 27 108.17 36.24 -68.65
N ARG A 28 107.44 35.22 -68.16
CA ARG A 28 106.23 35.36 -67.33
C ARG A 28 106.35 34.64 -65.98
N MET A 29 107.55 34.24 -65.59
CA MET A 29 107.81 33.52 -64.33
C MET A 29 107.56 34.35 -63.06
N ASP A 30 107.31 35.65 -63.21
CA ASP A 30 106.88 36.55 -62.13
C ASP A 30 105.35 36.53 -61.88
N GLU A 31 104.57 35.90 -62.76
CA GLU A 31 103.11 35.70 -62.61
C GLU A 31 102.79 34.34 -61.95
N ASP A 32 101.66 34.25 -61.23
CA ASP A 32 101.20 32.96 -60.68
C ASP A 32 100.74 32.02 -61.83
N PRO A 33 101.10 30.73 -61.81
CA PRO A 33 100.65 29.75 -62.81
C PRO A 33 99.16 29.70 -63.07
N PHE A 34 98.33 29.87 -62.04
CA PHE A 34 96.88 29.90 -62.20
C PHE A 34 96.39 31.20 -62.87
N ASP A 35 97.11 32.30 -62.70
CA ASP A 35 96.80 33.58 -63.36
C ASP A 35 97.19 33.57 -64.85
N TYR A 36 98.30 32.93 -65.21
CA TYR A 36 98.73 32.79 -66.61
C TYR A 36 97.85 31.81 -67.40
N PHE A 37 97.55 30.63 -66.82
CA PHE A 37 96.62 29.64 -67.38
C PHE A 37 95.18 29.88 -66.91
N ARG A 38 94.72 31.13 -67.03
CA ARG A 38 93.42 31.55 -66.53
C ARG A 38 92.27 30.76 -67.15
N ASN A 39 92.30 30.52 -68.47
CA ASN A 39 91.20 29.84 -69.17
C ASN A 39 90.96 28.40 -68.63
N GLU A 40 92.03 27.65 -68.39
CA GLU A 40 91.96 26.29 -67.86
C GLU A 40 91.55 26.27 -66.38
N THR A 41 92.08 27.24 -65.60
CA THR A 41 91.74 27.40 -64.18
C THR A 41 90.28 27.80 -64.01
N ASP A 42 89.79 28.74 -64.81
CA ASP A 42 88.39 29.17 -64.84
C ASP A 42 87.48 27.98 -65.13
N HIS A 43 87.85 27.10 -66.07
CA HIS A 43 87.05 25.90 -66.37
C HIS A 43 86.96 24.92 -65.19
N ILE A 44 88.04 24.75 -64.41
CA ILE A 44 88.04 23.92 -63.20
C ILE A 44 87.17 24.57 -62.12
N VAL A 45 87.29 25.88 -61.92
CA VAL A 45 86.47 26.65 -60.97
C VAL A 45 84.99 26.54 -61.34
N GLU A 46 84.61 26.77 -62.60
CA GLU A 46 83.23 26.63 -63.09
C GLU A 46 82.67 25.22 -62.86
N THR A 47 83.50 24.18 -63.07
CA THR A 47 83.11 22.79 -62.80
C THR A 47 82.88 22.56 -61.31
N MET A 48 83.78 23.05 -60.44
CA MET A 48 83.61 22.96 -58.98
C MET A 48 82.40 23.74 -58.49
N GLU A 49 82.14 24.93 -59.03
CA GLU A 49 80.95 25.73 -58.73
C GLU A 49 79.67 25.02 -59.15
N THR A 50 79.68 24.34 -60.31
CA THR A 50 78.55 23.54 -60.79
C THR A 50 78.28 22.38 -59.82
N VAL A 51 79.30 21.63 -59.41
CA VAL A 51 79.16 20.54 -58.42
C VAL A 51 78.68 21.07 -57.07
N LEU A 52 79.22 22.20 -56.60
CA LEU A 52 78.79 22.85 -55.35
C LEU A 52 77.33 23.29 -55.42
N ARG A 53 76.91 23.85 -56.55
CA ARG A 53 75.53 24.25 -56.82
C ARG A 53 74.60 23.05 -56.82
N ASP A 54 74.98 21.95 -57.48
CA ASP A 54 74.19 20.72 -57.51
C ASP A 54 74.03 20.09 -56.13
N VAL A 55 75.11 20.02 -55.35
CA VAL A 55 75.07 19.53 -53.95
C VAL A 55 74.25 20.48 -53.08
N GLY A 56 74.38 21.79 -53.28
CA GLY A 56 73.58 22.82 -52.60
C GLY A 56 72.09 22.71 -52.89
N ASN A 57 71.71 22.48 -54.15
CA ASN A 57 70.33 22.28 -54.57
C ASN A 57 69.75 20.99 -53.96
N ARG A 58 70.49 19.87 -53.99
CA ARG A 58 70.05 18.62 -53.33
C ARG A 58 69.87 18.80 -51.82
N LYS A 59 70.75 19.57 -51.17
CA LYS A 59 70.61 19.92 -49.75
C LYS A 59 69.31 20.71 -49.50
N LEU A 60 69.02 21.69 -50.34
CA LEU A 60 67.81 22.52 -50.24
C LEU A 60 66.54 21.69 -50.47
N GLU A 61 66.50 20.85 -51.49
CA GLU A 61 65.39 19.93 -51.77
C GLU A 61 65.12 19.00 -50.58
N MET A 62 66.18 18.41 -50.00
CA MET A 62 66.05 17.54 -48.83
C MET A 62 65.52 18.32 -47.61
N GLN A 63 65.95 19.56 -47.41
CA GLN A 63 65.43 20.41 -46.35
C GLN A 63 63.94 20.73 -46.55
N GLN A 64 63.53 21.08 -47.77
CA GLN A 64 62.12 21.33 -48.09
C GLN A 64 61.24 20.10 -47.85
N GLU A 65 61.73 18.91 -48.19
CA GLU A 65 61.02 17.65 -47.90
C GLU A 65 60.88 17.41 -46.40
N ILE A 66 61.96 17.62 -45.63
CA ILE A 66 61.92 17.54 -44.16
C ILE A 66 60.88 18.52 -43.60
N ASP A 67 60.91 19.77 -44.03
CA ASP A 67 60.00 20.82 -43.55
C ASP A 67 58.53 20.51 -43.88
N ALA A 68 58.28 19.92 -45.07
CA ALA A 68 56.96 19.45 -45.46
C ALA A 68 56.47 18.31 -44.56
N LEU A 69 57.31 17.28 -44.33
CA LEU A 69 56.98 16.17 -43.44
C LEU A 69 56.78 16.62 -41.98
N VAL A 70 57.59 17.57 -41.50
CA VAL A 70 57.45 18.17 -40.16
C VAL A 70 56.14 18.95 -40.05
N SER A 71 55.75 19.68 -41.10
CA SER A 71 54.49 20.43 -41.13
C SER A 71 53.27 19.49 -41.14
N GLU A 72 53.32 18.40 -41.92
CA GLU A 72 52.29 17.36 -41.91
C GLU A 72 52.21 16.67 -40.55
N MET A 73 53.35 16.28 -39.98
CA MET A 73 53.45 15.68 -38.65
C MET A 73 52.84 16.59 -37.58
N ARG A 74 53.14 17.90 -37.63
CA ARG A 74 52.56 18.89 -36.72
C ARG A 74 51.05 18.98 -36.86
N LYS A 75 50.54 18.99 -38.10
CA LYS A 75 49.09 18.98 -38.35
C LYS A 75 48.45 17.73 -37.75
N ASN A 76 48.98 16.54 -38.05
CA ASN A 76 48.43 15.29 -37.52
C ASN A 76 48.49 15.23 -35.99
N CYS A 77 49.57 15.73 -35.37
CA CYS A 77 49.65 15.84 -33.91
C CYS A 77 48.61 16.80 -33.33
N ALA A 78 48.37 17.94 -33.99
CA ALA A 78 47.36 18.90 -33.58
C ALA A 78 45.95 18.32 -33.72
N ASP A 79 45.66 17.62 -34.83
CA ASP A 79 44.38 16.95 -35.05
C ASP A 79 44.08 15.98 -33.90
N ILE A 80 45.05 15.15 -33.52
CA ILE A 80 44.87 14.13 -32.47
C ILE A 80 45.18 14.60 -31.05
N GLU A 81 45.51 15.89 -30.89
CA GLU A 81 45.87 16.54 -29.62
C GLU A 81 47.04 15.86 -28.87
N VAL A 82 48.04 15.35 -29.59
CA VAL A 82 49.26 14.78 -29.00
C VAL A 82 50.44 15.73 -29.11
N PRO A 83 51.38 15.71 -28.14
CA PRO A 83 52.57 16.54 -28.21
C PRO A 83 53.43 16.17 -29.42
N MET A 84 53.92 17.20 -30.13
CA MET A 84 54.82 17.02 -31.27
C MET A 84 56.16 16.41 -30.82
N PRO A 85 56.64 15.33 -31.47
CA PRO A 85 57.97 14.80 -31.21
C PRO A 85 59.05 15.85 -31.49
N SER A 86 60.07 15.91 -30.65
CA SER A 86 61.23 16.77 -30.92
C SER A 86 62.02 16.23 -32.11
N VAL A 87 62.28 17.09 -33.09
CA VAL A 87 63.18 16.77 -34.20
C VAL A 87 64.61 17.02 -33.71
N PRO A 88 65.49 16.01 -33.74
CA PRO A 88 66.86 16.17 -33.28
C PRO A 88 67.65 17.07 -34.23
N ASP A 89 68.50 17.93 -33.67
CA ASP A 89 69.42 18.76 -34.44
C ASP A 89 70.62 17.93 -34.87
N LEU A 90 70.55 17.33 -36.07
CA LEU A 90 71.60 16.47 -36.63
C LEU A 90 72.19 17.10 -37.89
N CYS A 91 73.51 17.04 -38.03
CA CYS A 91 74.21 17.59 -39.20
C CYS A 91 73.89 16.83 -40.51
N ASN A 92 73.44 15.58 -40.42
CA ASN A 92 73.14 14.74 -41.57
C ASN A 92 71.64 14.79 -41.90
N LEU A 93 71.26 15.54 -42.94
CA LEU A 93 69.86 15.70 -43.37
C LEU A 93 69.20 14.38 -43.77
N SER A 94 69.95 13.39 -44.30
CA SER A 94 69.37 12.10 -44.63
C SER A 94 68.92 11.33 -43.38
N VAL A 95 69.66 11.46 -42.28
CA VAL A 95 69.26 10.87 -40.98
C VAL A 95 68.06 11.61 -40.41
N VAL A 96 68.03 12.95 -40.49
CA VAL A 96 66.87 13.76 -40.06
C VAL A 96 65.62 13.37 -40.85
N ARG A 97 65.72 13.25 -42.18
CA ARG A 97 64.62 12.85 -43.05
C ARG A 97 64.03 11.50 -42.66
N GLU A 98 64.87 10.48 -42.48
CA GLU A 98 64.40 9.15 -42.07
C GLU A 98 63.78 9.16 -40.67
N TYR A 99 64.34 9.94 -39.74
CA TYR A 99 63.74 10.14 -38.41
C TYR A 99 62.34 10.75 -38.51
N VAL A 100 62.18 11.87 -39.21
CA VAL A 100 60.89 12.56 -39.35
C VAL A 100 59.87 11.66 -40.07
N LYS A 101 60.30 10.92 -41.09
CA LYS A 101 59.44 9.96 -41.81
C LYS A 101 58.94 8.85 -40.88
N ASN A 102 59.81 8.30 -40.04
CA ASN A 102 59.44 7.28 -39.05
C ASN A 102 58.46 7.83 -38.01
N GLU A 103 58.73 8.99 -37.43
CA GLU A 103 57.83 9.60 -36.43
C GLU A 103 56.48 10.01 -37.04
N SER A 104 56.48 10.59 -38.25
CA SER A 104 55.25 10.87 -39.01
C SER A 104 54.43 9.60 -39.24
N GLY A 105 55.09 8.50 -39.62
CA GLY A 105 54.45 7.18 -39.76
C GLY A 105 53.82 6.68 -38.45
N ARG A 106 54.53 6.82 -37.31
CA ARG A 106 54.00 6.45 -35.99
C ARG A 106 52.76 7.26 -35.61
N ILE A 107 52.78 8.57 -35.86
CA ILE A 107 51.64 9.46 -35.60
C ILE A 107 50.44 9.11 -36.49
N MET A 108 50.67 8.78 -37.77
CA MET A 108 49.61 8.35 -38.67
C MET A 108 48.96 7.03 -38.21
N VAL A 109 49.76 6.06 -37.75
CA VAL A 109 49.24 4.82 -37.17
C VAL A 109 48.41 5.10 -35.92
N LEU A 110 48.87 6.01 -35.06
CA LEU A 110 48.13 6.41 -33.87
C LEU A 110 46.79 7.07 -34.22
N LYS A 111 46.79 8.00 -35.18
CA LYS A 111 45.58 8.67 -35.68
C LYS A 111 44.54 7.67 -36.19
N LYS A 112 44.95 6.74 -37.06
CA LYS A 112 44.08 5.65 -37.55
C LYS A 112 43.56 4.75 -36.43
N GLY A 113 44.38 4.48 -35.42
CA GLY A 113 43.97 3.70 -34.24
C GLY A 113 42.90 4.42 -33.42
N ILE A 114 43.01 5.74 -33.27
CA ILE A 114 42.00 6.57 -32.59
C ILE A 114 40.70 6.59 -33.41
N GLU A 115 40.78 6.81 -34.74
CA GLU A 115 39.65 6.78 -35.67
C GLU A 115 38.83 5.49 -35.53
N GLY A 116 39.47 4.33 -35.74
CA GLY A 116 38.78 3.04 -35.67
C GLY A 116 38.19 2.74 -34.29
N ARG A 117 38.83 3.22 -33.21
CA ARG A 117 38.28 3.08 -31.86
C ARG A 117 37.07 3.97 -31.64
N MET A 118 37.10 5.22 -32.12
CA MET A 118 35.95 6.13 -32.06
C MET A 118 34.75 5.54 -32.82
N GLU A 119 34.95 5.01 -34.02
CA GLU A 119 33.90 4.32 -34.80
C GLU A 119 33.27 3.17 -33.99
N THR A 120 34.10 2.31 -33.40
CA THR A 120 33.63 1.19 -32.57
C THR A 120 32.80 1.68 -31.38
N VAL A 121 33.25 2.73 -30.68
CA VAL A 121 32.53 3.28 -29.51
C VAL A 121 31.21 3.92 -29.92
N ILE A 122 31.16 4.58 -31.09
CA ILE A 122 29.92 5.15 -31.64
C ILE A 122 28.92 4.04 -31.96
N GLU A 123 29.34 2.95 -32.59
CA GLU A 123 28.49 1.79 -32.86
C GLU A 123 27.95 1.17 -31.55
N GLU A 124 28.81 1.01 -30.53
CA GLU A 124 28.40 0.54 -29.21
C GLU A 124 27.33 1.46 -28.58
N ILE A 125 27.51 2.78 -28.69
CA ILE A 125 26.56 3.78 -28.19
C ILE A 125 25.21 3.64 -28.90
N GLU A 126 25.19 3.52 -30.23
CA GLU A 126 23.95 3.39 -31.00
C GLU A 126 23.24 2.05 -30.70
N GLN A 127 23.98 0.97 -30.49
CA GLN A 127 23.44 -0.30 -30.03
C GLN A 127 22.77 -0.16 -28.65
N ILE A 128 23.48 0.43 -27.66
CA ILE A 128 22.93 0.63 -26.31
C ILE A 128 21.70 1.54 -26.36
N LYS A 129 21.71 2.60 -27.17
CA LYS A 129 20.54 3.44 -27.40
C LYS A 129 19.36 2.63 -27.91
N GLY A 130 19.57 1.80 -28.94
CA GLY A 130 18.52 0.93 -29.49
C GLY A 130 17.85 0.03 -28.45
N GLU A 131 18.64 -0.48 -27.50
CA GLU A 131 18.15 -1.30 -26.38
C GLU A 131 17.46 -0.48 -25.27
N ILE A 132 17.91 0.77 -25.04
CA ILE A 132 17.30 1.69 -24.07
C ILE A 132 15.97 2.28 -24.58
N PHE A 133 15.81 2.45 -25.90
CA PHE A 133 14.67 3.14 -26.53
C PHE A 133 13.32 2.40 -26.46
N ASP A 134 13.22 1.33 -25.67
CA ASP A 134 11.93 0.81 -25.20
C ASP A 134 11.28 1.65 -24.10
N ILE A 135 11.87 2.78 -23.74
CA ILE A 135 11.39 3.73 -22.73
C ILE A 135 10.89 4.98 -23.47
N GLY A 136 9.64 5.38 -23.19
CA GLY A 136 8.94 6.45 -23.89
C GLY A 136 9.74 7.75 -23.96
N MET A 137 9.49 8.49 -25.05
CA MET A 137 10.08 9.79 -25.43
C MET A 137 9.85 10.92 -24.40
N GLU A 138 10.29 10.76 -23.17
CA GLU A 138 10.65 11.91 -22.35
C GLU A 138 12.16 11.99 -22.37
N ASP A 139 12.63 12.76 -23.36
CA ASP A 139 13.92 13.42 -23.40
C ASP A 139 14.86 12.89 -22.31
N ILE A 140 15.58 11.81 -22.62
CA ILE A 140 16.96 11.83 -22.16
C ILE A 140 17.49 13.09 -22.83
N ARG A 141 17.46 14.19 -22.07
CA ARG A 141 18.18 15.42 -22.33
C ARG A 141 19.65 15.04 -22.31
N CYS A 142 20.10 14.28 -23.31
CA CYS A 142 21.45 14.35 -23.84
C CYS A 142 21.58 15.70 -24.57
N THR A 143 21.14 16.78 -23.93
CA THR A 143 21.07 18.12 -24.52
C THR A 143 22.44 18.78 -24.53
N GLU A 144 23.52 18.10 -24.14
CA GLU A 144 24.82 18.77 -23.98
C GLU A 144 26.02 18.09 -24.65
N LEU A 145 25.82 16.97 -25.35
CA LEU A 145 26.82 16.52 -26.32
C LEU A 145 26.10 16.36 -27.64
N MET A 146 25.93 17.50 -28.32
CA MET A 146 25.59 17.51 -29.73
C MET A 146 26.47 16.46 -30.41
N PRO A 147 25.92 15.59 -31.29
CA PRO A 147 26.77 14.90 -32.24
C PRO A 147 27.62 16.00 -32.86
N MET A 148 28.94 15.92 -32.68
CA MET A 148 29.88 16.83 -33.33
C MET A 148 29.62 16.69 -34.83
N LYS A 149 28.67 17.48 -35.34
CA LYS A 149 28.31 17.60 -36.76
C LYS A 149 29.33 18.45 -37.50
N GLY A 150 30.50 18.65 -36.91
CA GLY A 150 31.70 19.09 -37.60
C GLY A 150 32.48 17.84 -37.98
N GLU A 151 32.60 17.62 -39.28
CA GLU A 151 33.56 16.68 -39.86
C GLU A 151 34.93 16.83 -39.17
N ASP A 152 35.54 15.68 -38.83
CA ASP A 152 37.00 15.49 -38.78
C ASP A 152 37.83 15.88 -37.53
N CYS A 153 37.25 16.06 -36.35
CA CYS A 153 38.08 16.20 -35.13
C CYS A 153 38.36 14.83 -34.48
N VAL A 154 39.25 14.05 -35.09
CA VAL A 154 39.79 12.81 -34.49
C VAL A 154 40.76 13.19 -33.38
N SER A 155 40.31 13.20 -32.12
CA SER A 155 41.21 13.51 -30.98
C SER A 155 41.10 12.52 -29.84
N VAL A 156 42.19 12.38 -29.08
CA VAL A 156 42.22 11.52 -27.87
C VAL A 156 41.22 12.01 -26.82
N VAL A 157 41.00 13.32 -26.74
CA VAL A 157 40.02 13.92 -25.82
C VAL A 157 38.60 13.52 -26.23
N ASN A 158 38.25 13.67 -27.50
CA ASN A 158 36.94 13.27 -28.02
C ASN A 158 36.68 11.76 -27.81
N LEU A 159 37.67 10.90 -28.03
CA LEU A 159 37.54 9.47 -27.75
C LEU A 159 37.23 9.20 -26.27
N ARG A 160 37.92 9.86 -25.33
CA ARG A 160 37.67 9.70 -23.90
C ARG A 160 36.28 10.16 -23.51
N GLU A 161 35.80 11.27 -24.06
CA GLU A 161 34.45 11.77 -23.82
C GLU A 161 33.39 10.77 -24.32
N LEU A 162 33.60 10.18 -25.50
CA LEU A 162 32.73 9.12 -26.03
C LEU A 162 32.74 7.87 -25.15
N GLU A 163 33.91 7.44 -24.66
CA GLU A 163 34.00 6.27 -23.78
C GLU A 163 33.28 6.52 -22.43
N VAL A 164 33.45 7.70 -21.83
CA VAL A 164 32.72 8.11 -20.61
C VAL A 164 31.21 8.13 -20.87
N TYR A 165 30.78 8.66 -22.01
CA TYR A 165 29.37 8.70 -22.39
C TYR A 165 28.79 7.29 -22.59
N ARG A 166 29.51 6.41 -23.30
CA ARG A 166 29.14 4.99 -23.44
C ARG A 166 28.98 4.32 -22.08
N ASP A 167 29.94 4.49 -21.18
CA ASP A 167 29.92 3.85 -19.86
C ASP A 167 28.75 4.38 -19.01
N SER A 168 28.43 5.67 -19.10
CA SER A 168 27.23 6.26 -18.50
C SER A 168 25.94 5.62 -19.03
N LEU A 169 25.83 5.42 -20.35
CA LEU A 169 24.70 4.75 -20.97
C LEU A 169 24.58 3.28 -20.54
N ARG A 170 25.70 2.54 -20.47
CA ARG A 170 25.72 1.15 -19.96
C ARG A 170 25.20 1.08 -18.54
N ASN A 171 25.71 1.94 -17.65
CA ASN A 171 25.25 2.00 -16.25
C ASN A 171 23.75 2.32 -16.16
N LYS A 172 23.26 3.23 -17.01
CA LYS A 172 21.83 3.57 -17.07
C LYS A 172 21.00 2.36 -17.54
N ARG A 173 21.44 1.66 -18.59
CA ARG A 173 20.81 0.42 -19.08
C ARG A 173 20.71 -0.62 -17.97
N GLU A 174 21.81 -0.93 -17.30
CA GLU A 174 21.81 -1.89 -16.19
C GLU A 174 20.89 -1.47 -15.05
N GLY A 175 20.85 -0.18 -14.70
CA GLY A 175 19.94 0.35 -13.68
C GLY A 175 18.47 0.16 -14.03
N MET A 176 18.12 0.27 -15.32
CA MET A 176 16.76 0.06 -15.81
C MET A 176 16.41 -1.43 -15.85
N GLU A 177 17.33 -2.31 -16.24
CA GLU A 177 17.14 -3.77 -16.17
C GLU A 177 16.90 -4.23 -14.71
N ARG A 178 17.69 -3.74 -13.75
CA ARG A 178 17.48 -4.04 -12.32
C ARG A 178 16.11 -3.54 -11.81
N SER A 179 15.70 -2.35 -12.24
CA SER A 179 14.39 -1.80 -11.88
C SER A 179 13.25 -2.63 -12.47
N ARG A 180 13.40 -3.09 -13.72
CA ARG A 180 12.45 -3.97 -14.41
C ARG A 180 12.28 -5.30 -13.67
N ASP A 181 13.38 -5.96 -13.32
CA ASP A 181 13.36 -7.24 -12.61
C ASP A 181 12.69 -7.09 -11.24
N ARG A 182 12.98 -5.98 -10.54
CA ARG A 182 12.35 -5.66 -9.26
C ARG A 182 10.83 -5.48 -9.41
N LEU A 183 10.39 -4.63 -10.34
CA LEU A 183 8.97 -4.37 -10.58
C LEU A 183 8.22 -5.65 -10.96
N TYR A 184 8.82 -6.48 -11.83
CA TYR A 184 8.26 -7.77 -12.21
C TYR A 184 8.14 -8.71 -11.01
N GLY A 185 9.18 -8.80 -10.16
CA GLY A 185 9.15 -9.59 -8.93
C GLY A 185 8.04 -9.14 -7.97
N GLU A 186 7.90 -7.83 -7.75
CA GLU A 186 6.84 -7.25 -6.92
C GLU A 186 5.44 -7.53 -7.50
N LEU A 187 5.28 -7.43 -8.83
CA LEU A 187 4.04 -7.77 -9.54
C LEU A 187 3.65 -9.25 -9.39
N CYS A 188 4.61 -10.17 -9.52
CA CYS A 188 4.35 -11.59 -9.30
C CYS A 188 3.83 -11.87 -7.89
N VAL A 189 4.37 -11.17 -6.88
CA VAL A 189 3.89 -11.27 -5.50
C VAL A 189 2.45 -10.77 -5.39
N PHE A 190 2.12 -9.61 -5.96
CA PHE A 190 0.75 -9.08 -5.94
C PHE A 190 -0.24 -10.02 -6.63
N LEU A 191 0.10 -10.53 -7.81
CA LEU A 191 -0.74 -11.47 -8.54
C LEU A 191 -0.95 -12.77 -7.76
N SER A 192 0.09 -13.30 -7.12
CA SER A 192 -0.02 -14.46 -6.25
C SER A 192 -0.91 -14.21 -5.04
N GLN A 193 -0.82 -13.04 -4.40
CA GLN A 193 -1.70 -12.68 -3.28
C GLN A 193 -3.16 -12.54 -3.70
N LEU A 194 -3.40 -12.07 -4.92
CA LEU A 194 -4.74 -11.96 -5.49
C LEU A 194 -5.25 -13.29 -6.07
N SER A 195 -4.42 -14.33 -6.12
CA SER A 195 -4.67 -15.59 -6.84
C SER A 195 -5.12 -15.35 -8.30
N LYS A 196 -4.46 -14.40 -8.98
CA LYS A 196 -4.73 -14.02 -10.37
C LYS A 196 -3.54 -14.31 -11.25
N GLU A 197 -3.81 -14.75 -12.47
CA GLU A 197 -2.85 -14.78 -13.55
C GLU A 197 -3.17 -13.64 -14.53
N ASP A 198 -2.19 -12.79 -14.81
CA ASP A 198 -2.31 -11.74 -15.81
C ASP A 198 -1.27 -11.98 -16.91
N THR A 199 -1.75 -12.34 -18.11
CA THR A 199 -0.91 -12.58 -19.29
C THR A 199 -0.22 -11.31 -19.79
N GLU A 200 -0.69 -10.14 -19.36
CA GLU A 200 -0.05 -8.85 -19.64
C GLU A 200 1.22 -8.68 -18.81
N VAL A 201 1.40 -9.35 -17.66
CA VAL A 201 2.62 -9.18 -16.85
C VAL A 201 3.75 -10.06 -17.41
N ARG A 202 4.70 -9.45 -18.11
CA ARG A 202 5.89 -10.14 -18.64
C ARG A 202 7.17 -9.36 -18.37
N ILE A 203 8.28 -10.08 -18.16
CA ILE A 203 9.58 -9.47 -17.83
C ILE A 203 10.18 -8.66 -18.97
N ASP A 204 9.82 -8.97 -20.23
CA ASP A 204 10.28 -8.28 -21.44
C ASP A 204 9.51 -7.01 -21.74
N GLN A 205 8.52 -6.64 -20.92
CA GLN A 205 7.77 -5.41 -21.13
C GLN A 205 8.57 -4.15 -20.86
N LYS A 206 8.11 -3.07 -21.50
CA LYS A 206 8.60 -1.71 -21.30
C LYS A 206 8.38 -1.30 -19.84
N ILE A 207 9.38 -0.64 -19.24
CA ILE A 207 9.38 -0.32 -17.80
C ILE A 207 8.15 0.49 -17.36
N PHE A 208 7.70 1.46 -18.17
CA PHE A 208 6.54 2.28 -17.85
C PHE A 208 5.23 1.49 -17.84
N VAL A 209 5.14 0.41 -18.63
CA VAL A 209 3.98 -0.50 -18.62
C VAL A 209 3.99 -1.27 -17.30
N LEU A 210 5.14 -1.79 -16.89
CA LEU A 210 5.30 -2.48 -15.61
C LEU A 210 5.03 -1.55 -14.42
N GLU A 211 5.45 -0.29 -14.46
CA GLU A 211 5.12 0.71 -13.43
C GLU A 211 3.61 0.96 -13.34
N GLY A 212 2.94 1.09 -14.49
CA GLY A 212 1.48 1.25 -14.55
C GLY A 212 0.73 0.04 -13.98
N LEU A 213 1.16 -1.17 -14.36
CA LEU A 213 0.60 -2.43 -13.83
C LEU A 213 0.90 -2.57 -12.33
N HIS A 214 2.11 -2.25 -11.90
CA HIS A 214 2.53 -2.31 -10.50
C HIS A 214 1.65 -1.39 -9.65
N LYS A 215 1.42 -0.14 -10.09
CA LYS A 215 0.51 0.78 -9.42
C LYS A 215 -0.91 0.22 -9.33
N LYS A 216 -1.47 -0.28 -10.44
CA LYS A 216 -2.81 -0.86 -10.49
C LYS A 216 -2.97 -2.02 -9.50
N TYR A 217 -2.06 -2.99 -9.52
CA TYR A 217 -2.16 -4.17 -8.66
C TYR A 217 -1.87 -3.88 -7.20
N LYS A 218 -0.96 -2.95 -6.91
CA LYS A 218 -0.73 -2.47 -5.55
C LYS A 218 -2.00 -1.86 -4.94
N GLU A 219 -2.66 -0.94 -5.67
CA GLU A 219 -3.91 -0.33 -5.23
C GLU A 219 -5.02 -1.38 -5.03
N GLU A 220 -5.08 -2.41 -5.87
CA GLU A 220 -6.03 -3.51 -5.73
C GLU A 220 -5.78 -4.37 -4.49
N VAL A 221 -4.52 -4.73 -4.22
CA VAL A 221 -4.11 -5.47 -3.01
C VAL A 221 -4.44 -4.67 -1.76
N GLU A 222 -4.07 -3.40 -1.70
CA GLU A 222 -4.34 -2.53 -0.54
C GLU A 222 -5.84 -2.39 -0.27
N ARG A 223 -6.65 -2.22 -1.32
CA ARG A 223 -8.11 -2.17 -1.20
C ARG A 223 -8.69 -3.48 -0.66
N LYS A 224 -8.23 -4.63 -1.17
CA LYS A 224 -8.72 -5.94 -0.72
C LYS A 224 -8.26 -6.29 0.69
N ASP A 225 -7.03 -5.95 1.07
CA ASP A 225 -6.53 -6.13 2.45
C ASP A 225 -7.39 -5.33 3.44
N LEU A 226 -7.72 -4.07 3.11
CA LEU A 226 -8.62 -3.27 3.94
C LEU A 226 -10.01 -3.89 4.09
N GLU A 227 -10.58 -4.41 2.99
CA GLU A 227 -11.87 -5.10 3.02
C GLU A 227 -11.80 -6.38 3.84
N PHE A 228 -10.75 -7.19 3.66
CA PHE A 228 -10.52 -8.44 4.38
C PHE A 228 -10.50 -8.19 5.88
N ARG A 229 -9.70 -7.23 6.35
CA ARG A 229 -9.60 -6.88 7.78
C ARG A 229 -10.94 -6.36 8.32
N GLY A 230 -11.68 -5.61 7.52
CA GLY A 230 -13.03 -5.13 7.87
C GLY A 230 -14.00 -6.29 8.10
N LEU A 231 -14.05 -7.23 7.16
CA LEU A 231 -14.89 -8.43 7.23
C LEU A 231 -14.48 -9.33 8.40
N GLU A 232 -13.18 -9.56 8.60
CA GLU A 232 -12.67 -10.35 9.71
C GLU A 232 -13.11 -9.76 11.05
N ALA A 233 -12.91 -8.45 11.26
CA ALA A 233 -13.33 -7.78 12.49
C ALA A 233 -14.85 -7.83 12.71
N GLU A 234 -15.65 -7.77 11.65
CA GLU A 234 -17.10 -7.91 11.71
C GLU A 234 -17.52 -9.34 12.09
N ILE A 235 -16.92 -10.36 11.45
CA ILE A 235 -17.14 -11.78 11.75
C ILE A 235 -16.77 -12.09 13.21
N ARG A 236 -15.56 -11.70 13.65
CA ARG A 236 -15.07 -11.95 15.01
C ARG A 236 -15.98 -11.36 16.08
N ARG A 237 -16.48 -10.13 15.86
CA ARG A 237 -17.45 -9.50 16.76
C ARG A 237 -18.74 -10.31 16.86
N ARG A 238 -19.27 -10.78 15.73
CA ARG A 238 -20.51 -11.59 15.73
C ARG A 238 -20.31 -12.99 16.31
N GLU A 239 -19.20 -13.66 16.01
CA GLU A 239 -18.86 -14.93 16.65
C GLU A 239 -18.85 -14.78 18.19
N GLY A 240 -18.27 -13.67 18.69
CA GLY A 240 -18.31 -13.31 20.10
C GLY A 240 -19.72 -13.12 20.66
N TYR A 241 -20.59 -12.36 19.98
CA TYR A 241 -21.98 -12.17 20.42
C TYR A 241 -22.79 -13.46 20.43
N LEU A 242 -22.57 -14.34 19.45
CA LEU A 242 -23.26 -15.61 19.31
C LEU A 242 -22.67 -16.73 20.18
N GLY A 243 -21.56 -16.47 20.88
CA GLY A 243 -20.83 -17.49 21.65
C GLY A 243 -20.28 -18.63 20.78
N MET A 244 -20.05 -18.36 19.49
CA MET A 244 -19.53 -19.34 18.55
C MET A 244 -18.00 -19.44 18.65
N PRO A 245 -17.41 -20.63 18.42
CA PRO A 245 -15.96 -20.76 18.36
C PRO A 245 -15.42 -19.94 17.17
N TYR A 246 -14.28 -19.30 17.40
CA TYR A 246 -13.56 -18.54 16.38
C TYR A 246 -13.15 -19.46 15.23
N LYS A 247 -13.71 -19.23 14.04
CA LYS A 247 -13.27 -19.97 12.85
C LYS A 247 -11.91 -19.45 12.40
N GLU A 248 -10.95 -20.32 12.08
CA GLU A 248 -9.72 -19.88 11.44
C GLU A 248 -10.04 -19.30 10.05
N ILE A 249 -9.56 -18.08 9.81
CA ILE A 249 -9.73 -17.38 8.54
C ILE A 249 -8.33 -17.26 7.97
N GLU A 250 -8.09 -17.92 6.84
CA GLU A 250 -6.83 -17.83 6.14
C GLU A 250 -6.67 -16.44 5.50
N MET A 251 -5.48 -15.86 5.61
CA MET A 251 -5.13 -14.58 5.03
C MET A 251 -4.87 -14.76 3.53
N ASP A 252 -5.95 -14.77 2.77
CA ASP A 252 -5.97 -14.88 1.30
C ASP A 252 -6.88 -13.80 0.70
N LEU A 253 -6.35 -13.02 -0.25
CA LEU A 253 -7.06 -11.93 -0.92
C LEU A 253 -7.72 -12.37 -2.24
N SER A 254 -7.78 -13.68 -2.50
CA SER A 254 -8.54 -14.25 -3.62
C SER A 254 -10.01 -13.81 -3.58
N ASP A 255 -10.61 -13.66 -4.76
CA ASP A 255 -12.04 -13.31 -4.85
C ASP A 255 -12.92 -14.40 -4.25
N GLU A 256 -12.48 -15.67 -4.29
CA GLU A 256 -13.15 -16.82 -3.71
C GLU A 256 -13.19 -16.73 -2.18
N ASN A 257 -12.05 -16.48 -1.53
CA ASN A 257 -12.00 -16.35 -0.06
C ASN A 257 -12.83 -15.14 0.42
N MET A 258 -12.72 -14.00 -0.26
CA MET A 258 -13.52 -12.82 0.04
C MET A 258 -15.02 -13.10 -0.07
N ALA A 259 -15.46 -13.86 -1.09
CA ALA A 259 -16.85 -14.27 -1.23
C ALA A 259 -17.30 -15.23 -0.11
N LEU A 260 -16.45 -16.17 0.30
CA LEU A 260 -16.71 -17.08 1.42
C LEU A 260 -16.86 -16.31 2.74
N MET A 261 -15.99 -15.34 3.01
CA MET A 261 -16.09 -14.48 4.20
C MET A 261 -17.38 -13.68 4.21
N ARG A 262 -17.76 -13.03 3.10
CA ARG A 262 -19.03 -12.30 3.01
C ARG A 262 -20.23 -13.21 3.28
N LYS A 263 -20.26 -14.40 2.66
CA LYS A 263 -21.33 -15.39 2.88
C LYS A 263 -21.40 -15.86 4.33
N TYR A 264 -20.25 -16.07 4.98
CA TYR A 264 -20.21 -16.44 6.40
C TYR A 264 -20.66 -15.29 7.30
N GLY A 265 -20.22 -14.06 7.03
CA GLY A 265 -20.68 -12.87 7.76
C GLY A 265 -22.20 -12.65 7.65
N GLU A 266 -22.78 -12.89 6.47
CA GLU A 266 -24.24 -12.89 6.27
C GLU A 266 -24.93 -14.00 7.06
N HIS A 267 -24.37 -15.20 7.08
CA HIS A 267 -24.91 -16.30 7.87
C HIS A 267 -24.96 -15.94 9.36
N LEU A 268 -23.87 -15.38 9.91
CA LEU A 268 -23.82 -14.92 11.30
C LEU A 268 -24.84 -13.80 11.57
N ARG A 269 -25.03 -12.88 10.62
CA ARG A 269 -26.03 -11.82 10.74
C ARG A 269 -27.46 -12.39 10.83
N ARG A 270 -27.80 -13.33 9.94
CA ARG A 270 -29.11 -14.00 9.97
C ARG A 270 -29.31 -14.80 11.26
N GLU A 271 -28.25 -15.44 11.75
CA GLU A 271 -28.29 -16.20 12.99
C GLU A 271 -28.49 -15.28 14.21
N GLN A 272 -27.85 -14.11 14.23
CA GLN A 272 -28.06 -13.09 15.25
C GLN A 272 -29.49 -12.55 15.25
N GLU A 273 -30.04 -12.22 14.07
CA GLU A 273 -31.43 -11.79 13.91
C GLU A 273 -32.40 -12.88 14.39
N ARG A 274 -32.16 -14.13 14.03
CA ARG A 274 -32.96 -15.30 14.46
C ARG A 274 -32.95 -15.46 15.99
N GLN A 275 -31.79 -15.34 16.64
CA GLN A 275 -31.71 -15.42 18.10
C GLN A 275 -32.43 -14.24 18.78
N LEU A 276 -32.30 -13.03 18.24
CA LEU A 276 -33.01 -11.86 18.74
C LEU A 276 -34.53 -12.03 18.63
N ASP A 277 -35.02 -12.54 17.51
CA ASP A 277 -36.43 -12.86 17.30
C ASP A 277 -36.93 -13.92 18.29
N GLU A 278 -36.17 -14.98 18.51
CA GLU A 278 -36.52 -16.02 19.49
C GLU A 278 -36.58 -15.46 20.92
N ILE A 279 -35.61 -14.63 21.31
CA ILE A 279 -35.59 -13.99 22.64
C ILE A 279 -36.78 -13.05 22.79
N TYR A 280 -37.05 -12.24 21.75
CA TYR A 280 -38.18 -11.31 21.72
C TYR A 280 -39.49 -12.07 21.91
N GLU A 281 -39.79 -13.09 21.08
CA GLU A 281 -41.06 -13.83 21.19
C GLU A 281 -41.18 -14.58 22.52
N LYS A 282 -40.09 -15.18 23.04
CA LYS A 282 -40.11 -15.82 24.37
C LYS A 282 -40.46 -14.82 25.48
N LYS A 283 -39.79 -13.67 25.51
CA LYS A 283 -40.08 -12.62 26.52
C LYS A 283 -41.46 -12.03 26.31
N ARG A 284 -41.92 -11.88 25.07
CA ARG A 284 -43.24 -11.36 24.73
C ARG A 284 -44.35 -12.27 25.25
N CYS A 285 -44.22 -13.58 25.04
CA CYS A 285 -45.14 -14.57 25.57
C CYS A 285 -45.15 -14.57 27.10
N LEU A 286 -43.97 -14.54 27.74
CA LEU A 286 -43.86 -14.50 29.18
C LEU A 286 -44.49 -13.24 29.77
N LEU A 287 -44.16 -12.07 29.23
CA LEU A 287 -44.72 -10.79 29.65
C LEU A 287 -46.24 -10.76 29.49
N ARG A 288 -46.77 -11.24 28.35
CA ARG A 288 -48.22 -11.34 28.14
C ARG A 288 -48.89 -12.19 29.22
N SER A 289 -48.33 -13.37 29.51
CA SER A 289 -48.88 -14.25 30.54
C SER A 289 -48.86 -13.62 31.94
N LEU A 290 -47.85 -12.79 32.24
CA LEU A 290 -47.78 -12.06 33.51
C LEU A 290 -48.79 -10.92 33.53
N LEU A 291 -48.86 -10.11 32.47
CA LEU A 291 -49.82 -9.01 32.37
C LEU A 291 -51.26 -9.51 32.49
N ASP A 292 -51.60 -10.66 31.90
CA ASP A 292 -52.91 -11.30 32.03
C ASP A 292 -53.26 -11.66 33.49
N VAL A 293 -52.26 -12.05 34.30
CA VAL A 293 -52.45 -12.33 35.74
C VAL A 293 -52.85 -11.06 36.49
N PHE A 294 -52.21 -9.93 36.15
CA PHE A 294 -52.44 -8.63 36.79
C PHE A 294 -53.58 -7.81 36.17
N GLY A 295 -54.07 -8.19 34.98
CA GLY A 295 -55.09 -7.44 34.23
C GLY A 295 -54.56 -6.15 33.61
N GLU A 296 -53.27 -6.09 33.27
CA GLU A 296 -52.62 -4.94 32.62
C GLU A 296 -52.57 -5.12 31.09
N ASP A 297 -52.63 -4.03 30.32
CA ASP A 297 -52.51 -4.07 28.86
C ASP A 297 -51.05 -4.12 28.40
N MET A 298 -50.83 -4.78 27.27
CA MET A 298 -49.51 -4.90 26.66
C MET A 298 -49.12 -3.64 25.89
N LYS A 299 -47.96 -3.06 26.20
CA LYS A 299 -47.35 -1.99 25.39
C LYS A 299 -46.89 -2.52 24.02
N ASP A 300 -46.80 -1.61 23.05
CA ASP A 300 -46.28 -1.91 21.70
C ASP A 300 -44.74 -1.86 21.68
N TYR A 301 -44.12 -3.02 21.97
CA TYR A 301 -42.66 -3.18 21.93
C TYR A 301 -42.17 -3.56 20.53
N LYS A 302 -41.11 -2.91 20.04
CA LYS A 302 -40.44 -3.25 18.77
C LYS A 302 -39.38 -4.33 18.98
N ARG A 303 -38.90 -4.88 17.87
CA ARG A 303 -37.83 -5.89 17.84
C ARG A 303 -36.45 -5.24 17.91
N THR A 304 -36.18 -4.52 18.99
CA THR A 304 -34.89 -3.90 19.27
C THR A 304 -34.33 -4.43 20.59
N GLU A 305 -33.01 -4.39 20.76
CA GLU A 305 -32.36 -4.81 22.02
C GLU A 305 -32.87 -4.00 23.22
N GLU A 306 -33.05 -2.69 23.06
CA GLU A 306 -33.56 -1.79 24.10
C GLU A 306 -34.97 -2.18 24.59
N ASP A 307 -35.87 -2.53 23.67
CA ASP A 307 -37.24 -2.94 24.00
C ASP A 307 -37.25 -4.33 24.66
N ILE A 308 -36.37 -5.24 24.22
CA ILE A 308 -36.17 -6.55 24.86
C ILE A 308 -35.67 -6.36 26.32
N GLU A 309 -34.79 -5.39 26.58
CA GLU A 309 -34.34 -5.05 27.93
C GLU A 309 -35.45 -4.40 28.77
N GLU A 310 -36.27 -3.52 28.21
CA GLU A 310 -37.44 -2.98 28.92
C GLU A 310 -38.44 -4.09 29.27
N MET A 311 -38.69 -5.01 28.33
CA MET A 311 -39.52 -6.19 28.59
C MET A 311 -38.94 -7.04 29.72
N SER A 312 -37.62 -7.23 29.76
CA SER A 312 -36.94 -8.00 30.82
C SER A 312 -37.14 -7.36 32.19
N ARG A 313 -36.89 -6.06 32.29
CA ARG A 313 -37.11 -5.28 33.53
C ARG A 313 -38.58 -5.35 33.98
N THR A 314 -39.50 -5.30 33.02
CA THR A 314 -40.94 -5.40 33.32
C THR A 314 -41.31 -6.80 33.79
N ILE A 315 -40.79 -7.85 33.16
CA ILE A 315 -40.97 -9.25 33.57
C ILE A 315 -40.46 -9.44 34.99
N GLU A 316 -39.22 -9.06 35.30
CA GLU A 316 -38.63 -9.19 36.64
C GLU A 316 -39.46 -8.46 37.72
N ARG A 317 -39.92 -7.24 37.41
CA ARG A 317 -40.80 -6.46 38.29
C ARG A 317 -42.15 -7.15 38.54
N LEU A 318 -42.73 -7.81 37.55
CA LEU A 318 -44.02 -8.49 37.68
C LEU A 318 -43.87 -9.87 38.33
N GLU A 319 -42.83 -10.63 37.97
CA GLU A 319 -42.53 -11.95 38.56
C GLU A 319 -42.31 -11.84 40.06
N SER A 320 -41.54 -10.86 40.52
CA SER A 320 -41.32 -10.64 41.96
C SER A 320 -42.60 -10.38 42.76
N LYS A 321 -43.65 -9.85 42.11
CA LYS A 321 -44.95 -9.55 42.74
C LYS A 321 -45.96 -10.70 42.62
N LYS A 322 -45.76 -11.61 41.67
CA LYS A 322 -46.74 -12.59 41.19
C LYS A 322 -47.31 -13.47 42.29
N ASP A 323 -46.44 -14.11 43.07
CA ASP A 323 -46.87 -15.14 44.05
C ASP A 323 -47.70 -14.53 45.18
N LEU A 324 -47.28 -13.35 45.66
CA LEU A 324 -47.98 -12.63 46.72
C LEU A 324 -49.32 -12.08 46.21
N PHE A 325 -49.34 -11.54 44.99
CA PHE A 325 -50.57 -11.09 44.33
C PHE A 325 -51.57 -12.24 44.11
N LEU A 326 -51.12 -13.38 43.60
CA LEU A 326 -51.97 -14.57 43.42
C LEU A 326 -52.51 -15.11 44.75
N SER A 327 -51.70 -15.07 45.81
CA SER A 327 -52.12 -15.46 47.16
C SER A 327 -53.22 -14.54 47.68
N ILE A 328 -53.04 -13.22 47.55
CA ILE A 328 -54.04 -12.21 47.90
C ILE A 328 -55.32 -12.44 47.09
N ARG A 329 -55.21 -12.58 45.76
CA ARG A 329 -56.34 -12.83 44.86
C ARG A 329 -57.11 -14.09 45.25
N SER A 330 -56.41 -15.19 45.57
CA SER A 330 -57.06 -16.44 45.98
C SER A 330 -57.84 -16.28 47.29
N LEU A 331 -57.31 -15.52 48.26
CA LEU A 331 -58.03 -15.23 49.50
C LEU A 331 -59.18 -14.27 49.26
N MET A 332 -59.05 -13.32 48.34
CA MET A 332 -60.14 -12.45 47.92
C MET A 332 -61.29 -13.22 47.28
N GLU A 333 -61.00 -14.17 46.39
CA GLU A 333 -62.00 -15.04 45.77
C GLU A 333 -62.68 -15.93 46.83
N LYS A 334 -61.90 -16.50 47.77
CA LYS A 334 -62.45 -17.23 48.92
C LYS A 334 -63.34 -16.35 49.80
N ARG A 335 -62.92 -15.11 50.05
CA ARG A 335 -63.68 -14.12 50.81
C ARG A 335 -65.00 -13.79 50.10
N ALA A 336 -64.95 -13.46 48.82
CA ALA A 336 -66.14 -13.17 48.02
C ALA A 336 -67.13 -14.34 48.07
N GLY A 337 -66.64 -15.57 47.85
CA GLY A 337 -67.47 -16.77 47.96
C GLY A 337 -68.04 -17.03 49.37
N LEU A 338 -67.31 -16.68 50.44
CA LEU A 338 -67.83 -16.75 51.81
C LEU A 338 -68.91 -15.69 52.08
N VAL A 339 -68.69 -14.46 51.63
CA VAL A 339 -69.64 -13.36 51.76
C VAL A 339 -70.92 -13.67 50.99
N ASP A 340 -70.83 -14.19 49.76
CA ASP A 340 -71.98 -14.59 48.96
C ASP A 340 -72.79 -15.70 49.64
N LYS A 341 -72.10 -16.75 50.14
CA LYS A 341 -72.75 -17.82 50.92
C LYS A 341 -73.42 -17.30 52.19
N MET A 342 -72.81 -16.34 52.88
CA MET A 342 -73.40 -15.72 54.06
C MET A 342 -74.61 -14.85 53.72
N ASN A 343 -74.58 -14.12 52.60
CA ASN A 343 -75.72 -13.34 52.11
C ASN A 343 -76.88 -14.25 51.69
N GLU A 344 -76.61 -15.32 50.95
CA GLU A 344 -77.61 -16.33 50.59
C GLU A 344 -78.22 -16.99 51.83
N PHE A 345 -77.36 -17.35 52.79
CA PHE A 345 -77.80 -17.90 54.06
C PHE A 345 -78.74 -16.93 54.80
N GLU A 346 -78.42 -15.64 54.89
CA GLU A 346 -79.27 -14.67 55.60
C GLU A 346 -80.59 -14.40 54.88
N LYS A 347 -80.61 -14.47 53.54
CA LYS A 347 -81.87 -14.46 52.76
C LYS A 347 -82.76 -15.64 53.11
N ILE A 348 -82.19 -16.84 53.23
CA ILE A 348 -82.90 -18.05 53.64
C ILE A 348 -83.32 -17.98 55.12
N ALA A 349 -82.44 -17.44 55.98
CA ALA A 349 -82.68 -17.30 57.41
C ALA A 349 -83.73 -16.23 57.76
N SER A 350 -83.96 -15.27 56.85
CA SER A 350 -84.98 -14.23 56.99
C SER A 350 -86.37 -14.69 56.54
N ASP A 351 -86.50 -15.87 55.92
CA ASP A 351 -87.80 -16.44 55.53
C ASP A 351 -88.56 -16.97 56.78
N PRO A 352 -89.69 -16.37 57.17
CA PRO A 352 -90.47 -16.81 58.33
C PRO A 352 -91.02 -18.24 58.15
N LYS A 353 -91.12 -18.76 56.92
CA LYS A 353 -91.53 -20.15 56.67
C LYS A 353 -90.45 -21.18 57.01
N ARG A 354 -89.20 -20.77 57.28
CA ARG A 354 -88.10 -21.70 57.59
C ARG A 354 -88.31 -22.46 58.91
N LEU A 355 -89.01 -21.85 59.87
CA LEU A 355 -89.26 -22.43 61.20
C LEU A 355 -90.17 -23.67 61.15
N PHE A 356 -90.87 -23.87 60.04
CA PHE A 356 -91.73 -25.04 59.81
C PHE A 356 -91.02 -26.17 59.04
N ARG A 357 -89.71 -26.06 58.78
CA ARG A 357 -88.88 -27.10 58.14
C ARG A 357 -88.19 -28.00 59.18
N SER A 358 -87.50 -29.04 58.71
CA SER A 358 -86.81 -30.05 59.53
C SER A 358 -85.86 -29.44 60.58
N SER A 359 -85.91 -29.94 61.82
CA SER A 359 -85.04 -29.51 62.93
C SER A 359 -83.54 -29.74 62.67
N LEU A 360 -83.19 -30.70 61.82
CA LEU A 360 -81.82 -30.92 61.36
C LEU A 360 -81.30 -29.73 60.53
N GLN A 361 -82.18 -29.05 59.80
CA GLN A 361 -81.85 -27.86 59.01
C GLN A 361 -81.43 -26.72 59.95
N LEU A 362 -82.21 -26.45 61.00
CA LEU A 362 -81.91 -25.40 61.98
C LEU A 362 -80.58 -25.64 62.73
N LEU A 363 -80.25 -26.90 63.05
CA LEU A 363 -78.95 -27.25 63.65
C LEU A 363 -77.78 -27.05 62.68
N SER A 364 -77.96 -27.39 61.39
CA SER A 364 -76.95 -27.15 60.37
C SER A 364 -76.75 -25.65 60.09
N GLU A 365 -77.84 -24.87 60.15
CA GLU A 365 -77.82 -23.41 60.02
C GLU A 365 -77.06 -22.76 61.19
N GLU A 366 -77.27 -23.24 62.42
CA GLU A 366 -76.55 -22.75 63.60
C GLU A 366 -75.07 -23.13 63.56
N LYS A 367 -74.73 -24.35 63.10
CA LYS A 367 -73.34 -24.75 62.85
C LYS A 367 -72.67 -23.89 61.77
N PHE A 368 -73.40 -23.52 60.71
CA PHE A 368 -72.91 -22.62 59.68
C PHE A 368 -72.67 -21.22 60.25
N ARG A 369 -73.60 -20.64 61.02
CA ARG A 369 -73.40 -19.35 61.70
C ARG A 369 -72.19 -19.33 62.61
N ASN A 370 -72.03 -20.38 63.42
CA ASN A 370 -70.93 -20.51 64.37
C ASN A 370 -69.56 -20.71 63.70
N SER A 371 -69.50 -21.08 62.41
CA SER A 371 -68.23 -21.32 61.70
C SER A 371 -67.95 -20.31 60.58
N ALA A 372 -68.96 -19.82 59.87
CA ALA A 372 -68.81 -18.96 58.70
C ALA A 372 -68.24 -17.58 59.06
N TYR A 373 -68.74 -16.95 60.13
CA TYR A 373 -68.25 -15.63 60.53
C TYR A 373 -66.82 -15.66 61.10
N PRO A 374 -66.45 -16.58 62.01
CA PRO A 374 -65.05 -16.75 62.41
C PRO A 374 -64.13 -17.08 61.24
N ASN A 375 -64.57 -17.88 60.26
CA ASN A 375 -63.78 -18.17 59.06
C ASN A 375 -63.61 -16.94 58.17
N LEU A 376 -64.64 -16.10 58.02
CA LEU A 376 -64.55 -14.84 57.28
C LEU A 376 -63.53 -13.89 57.92
N ILE A 377 -63.56 -13.71 59.25
CA ILE A 377 -62.57 -12.92 59.99
C ILE A 377 -61.16 -13.48 59.73
N ARG A 378 -60.96 -14.80 59.86
CA ARG A 378 -59.65 -15.43 59.62
C ARG A 378 -59.12 -15.21 58.21
N VAL A 379 -60.00 -15.27 57.20
CA VAL A 379 -59.63 -14.98 55.81
C VAL A 379 -59.29 -13.51 55.63
N GLU A 380 -60.04 -12.59 56.25
CA GLU A 380 -59.79 -11.15 56.19
C GLU A 380 -58.50 -10.73 56.89
N GLU A 381 -58.23 -11.28 58.08
CA GLU A 381 -56.94 -11.10 58.77
C GLU A 381 -55.77 -11.63 57.93
N ALA A 382 -55.94 -12.77 57.26
CA ALA A 382 -54.93 -13.30 56.35
C ALA A 382 -54.72 -12.39 55.13
N ILE A 383 -55.79 -11.82 54.56
CA ILE A 383 -55.69 -10.84 53.47
C ILE A 383 -54.95 -9.60 53.94
N PHE A 384 -55.28 -9.04 55.11
CA PHE A 384 -54.60 -7.86 55.63
C PHE A 384 -53.10 -8.12 55.86
N LYS A 385 -52.74 -9.28 56.44
CA LYS A 385 -51.31 -9.65 56.61
C LYS A 385 -50.56 -9.74 55.28
N LEU A 386 -51.15 -10.36 54.26
CA LEU A 386 -50.51 -10.44 52.94
C LEU A 386 -50.49 -9.09 52.23
N LEU A 387 -51.49 -8.22 52.44
CA LEU A 387 -51.50 -6.85 51.92
C LEU A 387 -50.44 -5.99 52.60
N ASP A 388 -50.23 -6.14 53.92
CA ASP A 388 -49.14 -5.48 54.65
C ASP A 388 -47.78 -5.92 54.07
N GLU A 389 -47.58 -7.23 53.92
CA GLU A 389 -46.35 -7.78 53.31
C GLU A 389 -46.15 -7.30 51.86
N TYR A 390 -47.23 -7.15 51.10
CA TYR A 390 -47.18 -6.64 49.73
C TYR A 390 -46.84 -5.15 49.69
N GLU A 391 -47.45 -4.35 50.57
CA GLU A 391 -47.21 -2.92 50.69
C GLU A 391 -45.78 -2.60 51.11
N ASP A 392 -45.25 -3.35 52.08
CA ASP A 392 -43.89 -3.19 52.57
C ASP A 392 -42.85 -3.46 51.48
N ARG A 393 -43.12 -4.43 50.59
CA ARG A 393 -42.17 -4.86 49.53
C ARG A 393 -42.34 -4.11 48.22
N PHE A 394 -43.57 -3.78 47.84
CA PHE A 394 -43.91 -3.37 46.47
C PHE A 394 -44.75 -2.10 46.40
N GLY A 395 -45.15 -1.53 47.54
CA GLY A 395 -46.06 -0.40 47.63
C GLY A 395 -47.53 -0.79 47.56
N LYS A 396 -48.40 0.22 47.56
CA LYS A 396 -49.86 0.06 47.64
C LYS A 396 -50.44 -0.77 46.51
N LEU A 397 -51.31 -1.73 46.87
CA LEU A 397 -52.12 -2.46 45.90
C LEU A 397 -53.35 -1.62 45.55
N LEU A 398 -53.43 -1.16 44.30
CA LEU A 398 -54.57 -0.42 43.78
C LEU A 398 -55.51 -1.37 43.03
N LYS A 399 -56.79 -1.28 43.32
CA LYS A 399 -57.86 -1.94 42.55
C LYS A 399 -58.78 -0.86 41.98
N ASP A 400 -58.93 -0.82 40.66
CA ASP A 400 -59.73 0.21 39.96
C ASP A 400 -59.34 1.66 40.35
N GLY A 401 -58.05 1.89 40.63
CA GLY A 401 -57.52 3.19 41.05
C GLY A 401 -57.70 3.53 42.54
N VAL A 402 -58.27 2.63 43.35
CA VAL A 402 -58.50 2.84 44.79
C VAL A 402 -57.60 1.92 45.61
N ASP A 403 -57.08 2.43 46.73
CA ASP A 403 -56.33 1.66 47.73
C ASP A 403 -57.18 0.48 48.21
N PHE A 404 -56.75 -0.73 47.84
CA PHE A 404 -57.53 -1.93 48.06
C PHE A 404 -57.64 -2.28 49.55
N LYS A 405 -56.58 -2.04 50.32
CA LYS A 405 -56.54 -2.30 51.76
C LYS A 405 -57.47 -1.35 52.51
N GLU A 406 -57.46 -0.07 52.14
CA GLU A 406 -58.38 0.92 52.73
C GLU A 406 -59.84 0.64 52.36
N SER A 407 -60.09 0.26 51.10
CA SER A 407 -61.43 -0.15 50.63
C SER A 407 -61.96 -1.37 51.41
N LEU A 408 -61.13 -2.40 51.56
CA LEU A 408 -61.47 -3.60 52.34
C LEU A 408 -61.73 -3.27 53.82
N ARG A 409 -60.90 -2.42 54.43
CA ARG A 409 -61.08 -1.98 55.82
C ARG A 409 -62.41 -1.26 56.01
N LYS A 410 -62.75 -0.33 55.13
CA LYS A 410 -64.06 0.34 55.15
C LYS A 410 -65.21 -0.66 54.97
N GLU A 411 -65.05 -1.68 54.12
CA GLU A 411 -66.07 -2.72 53.94
C GLU A 411 -66.26 -3.57 55.20
N VAL A 412 -65.18 -3.89 55.93
CA VAL A 412 -65.21 -4.60 57.21
C VAL A 412 -65.86 -3.73 58.30
N GLU A 413 -65.43 -2.48 58.45
CA GLU A 413 -65.94 -1.56 59.49
C GLU A 413 -67.42 -1.19 59.29
N ASN A 414 -67.88 -1.13 58.05
CA ASN A 414 -69.28 -0.84 57.72
C ASN A 414 -70.21 -2.06 57.84
N ARG A 415 -69.70 -3.25 58.20
CA ARG A 415 -70.54 -4.43 58.44
C ARG A 415 -71.16 -4.38 59.84
N ILE A 416 -72.48 -4.41 59.89
CA ILE A 416 -73.22 -4.54 61.15
C ILE A 416 -73.27 -6.02 61.49
N VAL A 417 -72.50 -6.41 62.50
CA VAL A 417 -72.49 -7.78 63.03
C VAL A 417 -73.11 -7.76 64.41
N ASN A 418 -74.30 -8.34 64.52
CA ASN A 418 -74.86 -8.70 65.81
C ASN A 418 -74.60 -10.20 66.04
N LYS A 419 -74.49 -10.67 67.29
CA LYS A 419 -74.20 -12.09 67.62
C LYS A 419 -75.13 -13.12 66.94
N THR A 420 -76.22 -12.67 66.31
CA THR A 420 -77.26 -13.49 65.68
C THR A 420 -77.58 -13.15 64.21
N VAL A 421 -77.02 -12.08 63.62
CA VAL A 421 -77.37 -11.64 62.24
C VAL A 421 -76.18 -10.97 61.55
N PHE A 422 -75.86 -11.44 60.34
CA PHE A 422 -74.97 -10.78 59.39
C PHE A 422 -75.78 -9.91 58.42
N ILE A 423 -75.49 -8.61 58.32
CA ILE A 423 -76.14 -7.72 57.35
C ILE A 423 -75.09 -7.08 56.45
N SER A 424 -74.98 -7.58 55.22
CA SER A 424 -74.37 -6.86 54.11
C SER A 424 -75.32 -5.75 53.66
N ARG A 425 -74.82 -4.54 53.39
CA ARG A 425 -75.63 -3.35 53.08
C ARG A 425 -76.58 -3.48 51.88
N PHE A 426 -76.50 -4.56 51.09
CA PHE A 426 -77.49 -4.80 50.03
C PHE A 426 -78.88 -5.18 50.55
N ASP A 427 -79.05 -5.51 51.83
CA ASP A 427 -80.35 -5.86 52.43
C ASP A 427 -80.59 -5.15 53.78
N SER A 428 -80.21 -3.87 53.93
CA SER A 428 -80.67 -3.07 55.08
C SER A 428 -82.10 -2.56 54.84
N PRO A 429 -83.09 -2.89 55.72
CA PRO A 429 -84.48 -2.44 55.58
C PRO A 429 -84.68 -0.91 55.78
N SER A 430 -83.62 -0.17 56.12
CA SER A 430 -83.68 1.22 56.57
C SER A 430 -83.45 2.27 55.47
N ARG A 431 -83.29 1.88 54.19
CA ARG A 431 -83.28 2.82 53.04
C ARG A 431 -84.55 2.71 52.18
N LYS A 432 -85.71 2.78 52.82
CA LYS A 432 -86.95 3.28 52.21
C LYS A 432 -87.54 4.35 53.12
N LYS A 433 -86.99 5.57 53.03
CA LYS A 433 -87.64 6.84 53.38
C LYS A 433 -86.71 8.02 53.04
N ARG A 434 -86.69 8.39 51.76
CA ARG A 434 -87.07 9.71 51.25
C ARG A 434 -86.87 9.76 49.75
#